data_AF-A0A527XGX8-F1
#
_entry.id   AF-A0A527XGX8-F1
#
_cell.length_a   1.000
_cell.length_b   1.000
_cell.length_c   1.000
_cell.angle_alpha   90.00
_cell.angle_beta   90.00
_cell.angle_gamma   90.00
#
_symmetry.space_group_name_H-M   'P 1'
#
loop_
_entity.id
_entity.type
_entity.pdbx_description
1 polymer ?
#
loop_
_entity_poly.entity_id
_entity_poly.type
_entity_poly.pdbx_seq_one_letter_code
_entity_poly.pdbx_strand_id
1 'polypeptide(L)' 'CSRAVHPLTKRYLAAAEQAGLPFNPDFNGASQEGVGVYQITTKNGRRMSAARAFLRPAMKRANVRVETNALATRILF' A
#
# COMPACT_ATOMS: atom_id res chain seq x y z
N CYS A 1 1.36 -13.39 -14.05
CA CYS A 1 0.21 -13.27 -13.14
C CYS A 1 0.42 -14.09 -11.86
N SER A 2 0.86 -13.43 -10.79
CA SER A 2 1.11 -14.02 -9.47
C SER A 2 -0.12 -14.75 -8.91
N ARG A 3 0.10 -15.80 -8.10
CA ARG A 3 -0.96 -16.43 -7.27
C ARG A 3 -1.64 -15.46 -6.27
N ALA A 4 -1.15 -14.22 -6.16
CA ALA A 4 -1.60 -13.22 -5.21
C ALA A 4 -2.88 -12.47 -5.61
N VAL A 5 -3.41 -12.66 -6.82
CA VAL A 5 -4.63 -11.99 -7.31
C VAL A 5 -5.71 -12.99 -7.72
N HIS A 6 -6.96 -12.53 -7.72
CA HIS A 6 -8.10 -13.35 -8.12
C HIS A 6 -7.90 -13.93 -9.55
N PRO A 7 -8.29 -15.18 -9.83
CA PRO A 7 -8.10 -15.79 -11.16
C PRO A 7 -8.71 -14.98 -12.31
N LEU A 8 -9.81 -14.26 -12.05
CA LEU A 8 -10.47 -13.39 -13.03
C LEU A 8 -9.57 -12.23 -13.50
N THR A 9 -8.63 -11.76 -12.67
CA THR A 9 -7.77 -10.63 -12.99
C THR A 9 -7.01 -10.83 -14.29
N LYS A 10 -6.58 -12.06 -14.60
CA LYS A 10 -5.88 -12.35 -15.87
C LYS A 10 -6.76 -12.07 -17.09
N ARG A 11 -8.04 -12.44 -17.01
CA ARG A 11 -9.02 -12.25 -18.10
C ARG A 11 -9.36 -10.77 -18.26
N TYR A 12 -9.52 -10.08 -17.14
CA TYR A 12 -9.77 -8.63 -17.13
C TYR A 12 -8.62 -7.85 -17.79
N LEU A 13 -7.37 -8.12 -17.41
CA LEU A 13 -6.20 -7.44 -17.99
C LEU A 13 -6.10 -7.69 -19.50
N ALA A 14 -6.27 -8.93 -19.94
CA ALA A 14 -6.25 -9.26 -21.37
C ALA A 14 -7.35 -8.53 -22.15
N ALA A 15 -8.57 -8.44 -21.60
CA ALA A 15 -9.67 -7.71 -22.24
C ALA A 15 -9.39 -6.20 -22.32
N ALA A 16 -8.76 -5.63 -21.29
CA ALA A 16 -8.39 -4.21 -21.29
C ALA A 16 -7.28 -3.89 -22.29
N GLU A 17 -6.28 -4.76 -22.44
CA GLU A 17 -5.27 -4.63 -23.50
C GLU A 17 -5.92 -4.72 -24.90
N GLN A 18 -6.87 -5.63 -25.10
CA GLN A 18 -7.65 -5.72 -26.36
C GLN A 18 -8.50 -4.47 -26.62
N ALA A 19 -8.91 -3.75 -25.58
CA ALA A 19 -9.61 -2.47 -25.69
C ALA A 19 -8.67 -1.29 -25.97
N GLY A 20 -7.36 -1.51 -26.10
CA GLY A 20 -6.36 -0.49 -26.44
C GLY A 20 -5.70 0.20 -25.25
N LEU A 21 -5.95 -0.26 -24.01
CA LEU A 21 -5.24 0.28 -22.85
C LEU A 21 -3.84 -0.34 -22.77
N PRO A 22 -2.77 0.47 -22.57
CA PRO A 22 -1.43 -0.06 -22.44
C PRO A 22 -1.29 -0.88 -21.16
N PHE A 23 -0.53 -1.97 -21.20
CA PHE A 23 -0.17 -2.70 -19.99
C PHE A 23 0.82 -1.87 -19.14
N ASN A 24 0.49 -1.66 -17.88
CA ASN A 24 1.35 -0.99 -16.91
C ASN A 24 1.94 -2.01 -15.91
N PRO A 25 3.26 -2.30 -15.98
CA PRO A 25 3.92 -3.22 -15.05
C PRO A 25 4.22 -2.59 -13.68
N ASP A 26 4.25 -1.27 -13.58
CA ASP A 26 4.56 -0.54 -12.35
C ASP A 26 3.90 0.84 -12.31
N PHE A 27 2.82 0.93 -11.54
CA PHE A 27 2.09 2.18 -11.32
C PHE A 27 2.89 3.24 -10.55
N ASN A 28 4.01 2.88 -9.91
CA ASN A 28 4.91 3.83 -9.26
C ASN A 28 6.12 4.20 -10.13
N GLY A 29 6.15 3.72 -11.38
CA GLY A 29 7.20 3.99 -12.34
C GLY A 29 7.07 5.37 -13.00
N ALA A 30 7.73 5.53 -14.14
CA ALA A 30 7.76 6.80 -14.87
C ALA A 30 6.38 7.23 -15.41
N SER A 31 5.46 6.29 -15.64
CA SER A 31 4.11 6.56 -16.13
C SER A 31 3.06 5.74 -15.38
N GLN A 32 1.93 6.38 -15.06
CA GLN A 32 0.84 5.74 -14.30
C GLN A 32 -0.28 5.17 -15.19
N GLU A 33 -0.45 5.69 -16.40
CA GLU A 33 -1.53 5.29 -17.31
C GLU A 33 -1.47 3.80 -17.67
N GLY A 34 -2.63 3.17 -17.88
CA GLY A 34 -2.75 1.79 -18.34
C GLY A 34 -3.36 0.82 -17.34
N VAL A 35 -3.23 -0.47 -17.65
CA VAL A 35 -3.83 -1.58 -16.89
C VAL A 35 -2.79 -2.55 -16.37
N GLY A 36 -2.95 -3.00 -15.13
CA GLY A 36 -1.98 -3.88 -14.49
C GLY A 36 -2.40 -4.29 -13.09
N VAL A 37 -1.55 -5.07 -12.43
CA VAL A 37 -1.71 -5.40 -11.01
C VAL A 37 -0.99 -4.33 -10.19
N TYR A 38 -1.74 -3.58 -9.39
CA TYR A 38 -1.18 -2.54 -8.54
C TYR A 38 -0.68 -3.09 -7.20
N GLN A 39 0.34 -2.43 -6.64
CA GLN A 39 0.85 -2.73 -5.32
C GLN A 39 -0.16 -2.27 -4.24
N ILE A 40 -0.29 -3.07 -3.18
CA ILE A 40 -1.09 -2.71 -2.00
C ILE A 40 -0.22 -2.72 -0.75
N THR A 41 -0.57 -1.88 0.24
CA THR A 41 0.15 -1.80 1.52
C THR A 41 -0.18 -3.00 2.42
N THR A 42 0.35 -4.17 2.04
CA THR A 42 0.17 -5.43 2.77
C THR A 42 1.50 -6.16 2.93
N LYS A 43 1.59 -6.97 3.99
CA LYS A 43 2.69 -7.89 4.23
C LYS A 43 2.12 -9.18 4.81
N ASN A 44 2.48 -10.32 4.20
CA ASN A 44 1.99 -11.64 4.58
C ASN A 44 0.45 -11.72 4.65
N GLY A 45 -0.23 -11.21 3.62
CA GLY A 45 -1.70 -11.25 3.50
C GLY A 45 -2.47 -10.34 4.47
N ARG A 46 -1.78 -9.48 5.25
CA ARG A 46 -2.43 -8.55 6.20
C ARG A 46 -2.06 -7.11 5.88
N ARG A 47 -2.97 -6.19 6.20
CA ARG A 47 -2.70 -4.74 6.15
C ARG A 47 -1.42 -4.39 6.92
N MET A 48 -0.58 -3.58 6.30
CA MET A 48 0.68 -3.09 6.87
C MET A 48 0.59 -1.57 7.11
N SER A 49 -0.15 -1.15 8.13
CA SER A 49 -0.33 0.28 8.45
C SER A 49 0.98 0.98 8.82
N ALA A 50 1.01 2.31 8.75
CA ALA A 50 2.17 3.11 9.18
C ALA A 50 2.56 2.82 10.64
N ALA A 51 1.58 2.68 11.54
CA ALA A 51 1.84 2.28 12.92
C ALA A 51 2.55 0.92 13.01
N ARG A 52 2.17 -0.05 12.17
CA ARG A 52 2.80 -1.38 12.16
C ARG A 52 4.18 -1.37 11.49
N ALA A 53 4.33 -0.61 10.41
CA ALA A 53 5.56 -0.53 9.62
C ALA A 53 6.67 0.27 10.32
N PHE A 54 6.31 1.37 10.97
CA PHE A 54 7.29 2.35 11.48
C PHE A 54 7.22 2.51 13.00
N LEU A 55 6.02 2.74 13.57
CA LEU A 55 5.89 3.05 14.99
C LEU A 55 6.21 1.85 15.89
N ARG A 56 5.61 0.68 15.62
CA ARG A 56 5.84 -0.53 16.44
C ARG A 56 7.32 -0.92 16.55
N PRO A 57 8.12 -0.90 15.46
CA PRO A 57 9.57 -1.07 15.58
C PRO A 57 10.25 0.03 16.41
N ALA A 58 9.88 1.30 16.19
CA ALA A 58 10.49 2.45 16.86
C ALA A 58 10.20 2.53 18.37
N MET A 59 9.05 2.00 18.83
CA MET A 59 8.68 1.94 20.26
C MET A 59 9.66 1.18 21.15
N LYS A 60 10.61 0.42 20.58
CA LYS A 60 11.68 -0.24 21.33
C LYS A 60 12.79 0.70 21.79
N ARG A 61 12.86 1.91 21.23
CA ARG A 61 13.92 2.88 21.53
C ARG A 61 13.58 3.61 22.83
N ALA A 62 14.57 3.81 23.70
CA ALA A 62 14.37 4.47 24.99
C ALA A 62 13.87 5.92 24.90
N ASN A 63 14.10 6.58 23.77
CA ASN A 63 13.68 7.97 23.52
C ASN A 63 12.32 8.10 22.79
N VAL A 64 11.54 7.02 22.67
CA VAL A 64 10.22 7.05 22.03
C VAL A 64 9.14 6.75 23.07
N ARG A 65 8.22 7.71 23.25
CA ARG A 65 7.03 7.55 24.11
C ARG A 65 5.77 7.75 23.26
N VAL A 66 4.79 6.86 23.45
CA VAL A 66 3.51 6.90 22.74
C VAL A 66 2.40 7.03 23.77
N GLU A 67 1.68 8.15 23.73
CA GLU A 67 0.48 8.39 24.53
C GLU A 67 -0.74 8.10 23.65
N THR A 68 -1.63 7.21 24.08
CA THR A 68 -2.87 6.91 23.37
C THR A 68 -4.04 7.59 24.07
N ASN A 69 -5.13 7.86 23.32
CA ASN A 69 -6.30 8.58 23.85
C ASN A 69 -5.97 9.96 24.45
N ALA A 70 -4.91 10.62 23.96
CA ALA A 70 -4.44 11.91 24.45
C ALA A 70 -4.66 12.99 23.38
N LEU A 71 -5.82 13.63 23.40
CA LEU A 71 -6.10 14.78 22.52
C LEU A 71 -5.31 15.99 23.00
N ALA A 72 -4.40 16.50 22.18
CA ALA A 72 -3.72 17.76 22.46
C ALA A 72 -4.72 18.92 22.40
N THR A 73 -4.87 19.67 23.51
CA THR A 73 -5.89 20.72 23.64
C THR A 73 -5.37 22.13 23.44
N ARG A 74 -4.08 22.38 23.73
CA ARG A 74 -3.43 23.68 23.55
C ARG A 74 -1.92 23.54 23.39
N ILE A 75 -1.33 24.51 22.72
CA ILE A 75 0.12 24.72 22.67
C ILE A 75 0.50 25.68 23.82
N LEU A 76 1.62 25.43 24.48
CA LEU A 76 2.20 26.31 25.50
C LEU A 76 3.38 27.06 24.89
N PHE A 77 3.52 28.33 25.24
CA PHE A 77 4.62 29.21 24.84
C PHE A 77 5.39 29.66 26.06
#